data_AF-A0A533RXU0-F1
#
_entry.id   AF-A0A533RXU0-F1
#
_cell.length_a   1.000
_cell.length_b   1.000
_cell.length_c   1.000
_cell.angle_alpha   90.00
_cell.angle_beta   90.00
_cell.angle_gamma   90.00
#
_symmetry.space_group_name_H-M   'P 1'
#
loop_
_entity.id
_entity.type
_entity.pdbx_description
1 polymer ?
#
loop_
_entity_poly.entity_id
_entity_poly.type
_entity_poly.pdbx_seq_one_letter_code
_entity_poly.pdbx_strand_id
1 'polypeptide(L)'
;GKETTSVQFGFSPIEGYFGEISNVEGHLPLVAEELQHHASGCYSALSTIKQLNRKTEEALIAAEKLNFMASMLSGMEYHGTEFYRAWTNLLFCQFHDVLAGSCIREAYEFDVFPMLEEALSIANRISDLSTQSMASKIRIHKDKSIIVFNPNAFAVRYPVEVNWIWQEHPESLSDGMGGRVQCQIGEASALSQGISSLVFVVDIPPLGYNVFEPLAANQVDDRGENLIVGQFSLENRWLRIQLNETDGSIEKLTLKNAGQALVKDGAQALVLDDESDTWSHGVFQFDQVIGRFSCEKMEVVERGPVRGIVRARYRYGASTIKQDFVLYADLDYLLCKVDIDWHEKRKMLKLMFPV
;
A
#
# COMPACT_ATOMS: atom_id res chain seq x y z
N GLY A 1 24.53 64.76 -10.74
CA GLY A 1 24.56 63.74 -9.68
C GLY A 1 23.42 62.81 -9.91
N LYS A 2 23.64 61.49 -9.96
CA LYS A 2 22.54 60.53 -10.00
C LYS A 2 22.01 60.40 -8.57
N GLU A 3 20.80 60.91 -8.34
CA GLU A 3 20.05 60.65 -7.11
C GLU A 3 19.84 59.14 -7.00
N THR A 4 20.62 58.50 -6.13
CA THR A 4 20.31 57.18 -5.62
C THR A 4 19.10 57.33 -4.71
N THR A 5 17.94 56.86 -5.16
CA THR A 5 16.75 56.71 -4.34
C THR A 5 17.14 56.07 -3.01
N SER A 6 16.80 56.72 -1.89
CA SER A 6 17.21 56.30 -0.56
C SER A 6 16.50 55.00 -0.17
N VAL A 7 17.14 53.86 -0.42
CA VAL A 7 16.70 52.56 0.11
C VAL A 7 16.76 52.64 1.63
N GLN A 8 15.61 52.44 2.29
CA GLN A 8 15.53 52.33 3.74
C GLN A 8 15.67 50.87 4.13
N PHE A 9 16.62 50.58 5.03
CA PHE A 9 16.79 49.26 5.64
C PHE A 9 16.17 49.27 7.03
N GLY A 10 15.47 48.19 7.39
CA GLY A 10 14.85 48.05 8.71
C GLY A 10 14.55 46.60 9.06
N PHE A 11 14.44 46.32 10.36
CA PHE A 11 13.91 45.06 10.85
C PHE A 11 12.38 45.15 10.84
N SER A 12 11.72 44.20 10.19
CA SER A 12 10.26 44.12 10.14
C SER A 12 9.84 42.66 10.32
N PRO A 13 8.78 42.37 11.08
CA PRO A 13 8.19 41.04 11.12
C PRO A 13 7.44 40.77 9.80
N ILE A 14 7.06 39.51 9.55
CA ILE A 14 6.43 39.13 8.28
C ILE A 14 5.09 39.85 8.07
N GLU A 15 4.37 40.13 9.15
CA GLU A 15 3.12 40.90 9.14
C GLU A 15 3.32 42.34 8.67
N GLY A 16 4.47 42.95 9.00
CA GLY A 16 4.79 44.31 8.57
C GLY A 16 5.00 44.36 7.05
N TYR A 17 5.74 43.39 6.51
CA TYR A 17 5.91 43.25 5.07
C TYR A 17 4.57 43.05 4.35
N PHE A 18 3.72 42.13 4.83
CA PHE A 18 2.41 41.89 4.22
C PHE A 18 1.46 43.09 4.35
N GLY A 19 1.57 43.87 5.43
CA GLY A 19 0.85 45.13 5.59
C GLY A 19 1.20 46.16 4.50
N GLU A 20 2.49 46.32 4.19
CA GLU A 20 2.95 47.26 3.16
C GLU A 20 2.57 46.84 1.73
N ILE A 21 2.72 45.55 1.41
CA ILE A 21 2.50 45.02 0.06
C ILE A 21 1.01 44.79 -0.28
N SER A 22 0.11 44.85 0.71
CA SER A 22 -1.34 44.73 0.49
C SER A 22 -1.89 45.72 -0.56
N ASN A 23 -1.27 46.89 -0.70
CA ASN A 23 -1.65 47.92 -1.68
C ASN A 23 -1.39 47.53 -3.14
N VAL A 24 -0.63 46.46 -3.42
CA VAL A 24 -0.30 46.00 -4.79
C VAL A 24 -0.87 44.63 -5.13
N GLU A 25 -1.64 44.00 -4.23
CA GLU A 25 -2.19 42.64 -4.36
C GLU A 25 -2.92 42.41 -5.70
N GLY A 26 -3.74 43.36 -6.14
CA GLY A 26 -4.49 43.28 -7.40
C GLY A 26 -3.65 43.45 -8.69
N HIS A 27 -2.35 43.67 -8.58
CA HIS A 27 -1.43 43.86 -9.71
C HIS A 27 -0.40 42.73 -9.83
N LEU A 28 -0.46 41.72 -8.94
CA LEU A 28 0.46 40.59 -8.96
C LEU A 28 0.04 39.56 -10.02
N PRO A 29 1.00 38.88 -10.68
CA PRO A 29 0.68 37.81 -11.60
C PRO A 29 0.03 36.64 -10.85
N LEU A 30 -1.05 36.11 -11.41
CA LEU A 30 -1.69 34.89 -10.92
C LEU A 30 -0.95 33.67 -11.45
N VAL A 31 -0.55 32.78 -10.54
CA VAL A 31 -0.12 31.42 -10.86
C VAL A 31 -1.21 30.48 -10.34
N ALA A 32 -2.02 29.94 -11.26
CA ALA A 32 -3.19 29.12 -10.93
C ALA A 32 -2.90 27.61 -10.89
N GLU A 33 -1.66 27.21 -11.19
CA GLU A 33 -1.22 25.82 -11.28
C GLU A 33 -0.26 25.47 -10.12
N GLU A 34 0.10 24.19 -10.03
CA GLU A 34 1.08 23.72 -9.05
C GLU A 34 2.47 24.34 -9.28
N LEU A 35 3.19 24.63 -8.19
CA LEU A 35 4.54 25.17 -8.23
C LEU A 35 5.59 24.05 -8.32
N GLN A 36 5.52 23.26 -9.38
CA GLN A 36 6.39 22.11 -9.68
C GLN A 36 7.33 22.40 -10.86
N HIS A 37 8.51 21.78 -11.02
CA HIS A 37 9.27 20.90 -10.11
C HIS A 37 10.59 21.58 -9.73
N HIS A 38 11.02 21.45 -8.46
CA HIS A 38 12.30 22.00 -7.97
C HIS A 38 13.31 20.91 -7.58
N ALA A 39 12.85 19.89 -6.83
CA ALA A 39 13.71 18.85 -6.25
C ALA A 39 13.12 17.44 -6.46
N SER A 40 13.18 16.97 -7.70
CA SER A 40 12.54 15.72 -8.13
C SER A 40 13.12 14.47 -7.45
N GLY A 41 14.38 14.52 -7.01
CA GLY A 41 15.04 13.40 -6.33
C GLY A 41 14.40 13.06 -4.99
N CYS A 42 13.84 14.07 -4.31
CA CYS A 42 13.21 13.93 -3.00
C CYS A 42 12.02 12.97 -3.00
N TYR A 43 11.40 12.73 -4.15
CA TYR A 43 10.26 11.81 -4.28
C TYR A 43 10.66 10.33 -4.19
N SER A 44 11.89 9.98 -4.59
CA SER A 44 12.37 8.59 -4.62
C SER A 44 13.54 8.31 -3.68
N ALA A 45 14.25 9.33 -3.21
CA ALA A 45 15.37 9.16 -2.28
C ALA A 45 14.90 8.46 -0.99
N LEU A 46 15.64 7.45 -0.53
CA LEU A 46 15.32 6.66 0.68
C LEU A 46 13.83 6.22 0.73
N SER A 47 13.43 5.26 -0.11
CA SER A 47 12.05 4.77 -0.18
C SER A 47 11.49 4.27 1.15
N THR A 48 12.34 3.74 2.04
CA THR A 48 11.95 3.24 3.37
C THR A 48 11.26 4.31 4.22
N ILE A 49 11.73 5.57 4.23
CA ILE A 49 11.07 6.62 5.02
C ILE A 49 9.68 6.96 4.46
N LYS A 50 9.51 7.01 3.14
CA LYS A 50 8.19 7.22 2.51
C LYS A 50 7.23 6.09 2.86
N GLN A 51 7.69 4.84 2.74
CA GLN A 51 6.90 3.66 3.04
C GLN A 51 6.46 3.64 4.51
N LEU A 52 7.41 3.89 5.43
CA LEU A 52 7.12 3.87 6.86
C LEU A 52 6.20 5.03 7.25
N ASN A 53 6.45 6.25 6.75
CA ASN A 53 5.56 7.40 6.97
C ASN A 53 4.12 7.09 6.53
N ARG A 54 3.94 6.59 5.30
CA ARG A 54 2.61 6.27 4.76
C ARG A 54 1.91 5.18 5.57
N LYS A 55 2.64 4.12 5.93
CA LYS A 55 2.10 3.03 6.75
C LYS A 55 1.67 3.52 8.13
N THR A 56 2.47 4.36 8.77
CA THR A 56 2.18 4.92 10.09
C THR A 56 1.00 5.89 10.05
N GLU A 57 0.91 6.74 9.02
CA GLU A 57 -0.22 7.65 8.82
C GLU A 57 -1.54 6.89 8.67
N GLU A 58 -1.59 5.89 7.78
CA GLU A 58 -2.77 5.05 7.58
C GLU A 58 -3.15 4.28 8.85
N ALA A 59 -2.16 3.72 9.56
CA ALA A 59 -2.37 2.99 10.80
C ALA A 59 -2.94 3.89 11.91
N LEU A 60 -2.43 5.12 12.07
CA LEU A 60 -2.92 6.07 13.07
C LEU A 60 -4.36 6.50 12.79
N ILE A 61 -4.66 6.85 11.54
CA ILE A 61 -6.02 7.21 11.12
C ILE A 61 -7.00 6.06 11.38
N ALA A 62 -6.60 4.82 11.08
CA ALA A 62 -7.42 3.65 11.34
C ALA A 62 -7.61 3.40 12.85
N ALA A 63 -6.51 3.45 13.63
CA ALA A 63 -6.51 3.20 15.06
C ALA A 63 -7.37 4.21 15.84
N GLU A 64 -7.31 5.50 15.50
CA GLU A 64 -8.15 6.52 16.13
C GLU A 64 -9.64 6.28 15.91
N LYS A 65 -10.03 5.95 14.67
CA LYS A 65 -11.43 5.62 14.34
C LYS A 65 -11.90 4.39 15.10
N LEU A 66 -11.07 3.33 15.12
CA LEU A 66 -11.39 2.09 15.84
C LEU A 66 -11.48 2.33 17.35
N ASN A 67 -10.58 3.12 17.93
CA ASN A 67 -10.60 3.43 19.36
C ASN A 67 -11.79 4.31 19.75
N PHE A 68 -12.14 5.29 18.92
CA PHE A 68 -13.36 6.07 19.09
C PHE A 68 -14.61 5.16 19.07
N MET A 69 -14.73 4.28 18.09
CA MET A 69 -15.84 3.32 18.02
C MET A 69 -15.86 2.37 19.22
N ALA A 70 -14.72 1.82 19.64
CA ALA A 70 -14.63 0.97 20.81
C ALA A 70 -15.02 1.73 22.09
N SER A 71 -14.62 3.00 22.23
CA SER A 71 -15.02 3.81 23.37
C SER A 71 -16.54 3.98 23.45
N MET A 72 -17.18 4.23 22.31
CA MET A 72 -18.63 4.39 22.23
C MET A 72 -19.42 3.08 22.37
N LEU A 73 -18.91 1.97 21.84
CA LEU A 73 -19.66 0.71 21.71
C LEU A 73 -19.37 -0.30 22.81
N SER A 74 -18.16 -0.32 23.37
CA SER A 74 -17.75 -1.27 24.41
C SER A 74 -17.33 -0.60 25.72
N GLY A 75 -17.29 0.73 25.78
CA GLY A 75 -16.88 1.50 26.96
C GLY A 75 -15.36 1.52 27.17
N MET A 76 -14.58 1.22 26.14
CA MET A 76 -13.12 1.30 26.18
C MET A 76 -12.65 2.74 26.42
N GLU A 77 -11.51 2.91 27.08
CA GLU A 77 -10.88 4.23 27.21
C GLU A 77 -10.40 4.77 25.85
N TYR A 78 -10.53 6.09 25.67
CA TYR A 78 -9.95 6.77 24.52
C TYR A 78 -8.50 7.15 24.80
N HIS A 79 -7.56 6.63 24.00
CA HIS A 79 -6.10 6.75 24.21
C HIS A 79 -5.53 8.07 23.66
N GLY A 80 -6.13 9.21 24.02
CA GLY A 80 -5.79 10.52 23.44
C GLY A 80 -4.35 10.96 23.67
N THR A 81 -3.76 10.61 24.83
CA THR A 81 -2.36 10.97 25.15
C THR A 81 -1.38 10.21 24.26
N GLU A 82 -1.61 8.91 24.04
CA GLU A 82 -0.80 8.08 23.17
C GLU A 82 -0.92 8.50 21.70
N PHE A 83 -2.12 8.86 21.25
CA PHE A 83 -2.32 9.41 19.90
C PHE A 83 -1.61 10.73 19.71
N TYR A 84 -1.70 11.65 20.68
CA TYR A 84 -0.97 12.92 20.62
C TYR A 84 0.54 12.69 20.44
N ARG A 85 1.12 11.76 21.20
CA ARG A 85 2.54 11.39 21.06
C ARG A 85 2.83 10.80 19.68
N ALA A 86 2.05 9.84 19.22
CA ALA A 86 2.28 9.16 17.95
C ALA A 86 2.15 10.11 16.74
N TRP A 87 1.15 10.99 16.73
CA TRP A 87 1.02 12.04 15.72
C TRP A 87 2.15 13.05 15.79
N THR A 88 2.58 13.46 16.98
CA THR A 88 3.74 14.36 17.11
C THR A 88 4.99 13.75 16.49
N ASN A 89 5.27 12.47 16.76
CA ASN A 89 6.38 11.74 16.15
C ASN A 89 6.25 11.67 14.62
N LEU A 90 5.07 11.32 14.10
CA LEU A 90 4.83 11.24 12.65
C LEU A 90 5.03 12.60 11.97
N LEU A 91 4.38 13.65 12.49
CA LEU A 91 4.43 15.00 11.92
C LEU A 91 5.84 15.60 11.98
N PHE A 92 6.60 15.33 13.03
CA PHE A 92 8.02 15.71 13.09
C PHE A 92 8.82 15.05 11.95
N CYS A 93 8.57 13.77 11.67
CA CYS A 93 9.21 13.05 10.58
C CYS A 93 8.72 13.47 9.18
N GLN A 94 7.65 14.25 9.08
CA GLN A 94 7.18 14.86 7.83
C GLN A 94 7.89 16.19 7.49
N PHE A 95 8.84 16.63 8.32
CA PHE A 95 9.72 17.74 7.97
C PHE A 95 10.39 17.47 6.62
N HIS A 96 10.47 18.50 5.77
CA HIS A 96 10.81 18.32 4.36
C HIS A 96 12.16 17.62 4.16
N ASP A 97 13.20 17.94 4.93
CA ASP A 97 14.48 17.23 4.80
C ASP A 97 14.41 15.76 5.25
N VAL A 98 13.60 15.48 6.28
CA VAL A 98 13.43 14.12 6.80
C VAL A 98 12.67 13.28 5.77
N LEU A 99 11.45 13.69 5.42
CA LEU A 99 10.60 12.95 4.50
C LEU A 99 11.18 12.90 3.08
N ALA A 100 11.91 13.93 2.64
CA ALA A 100 12.62 13.93 1.36
C ALA A 100 13.73 12.90 1.28
N GLY A 101 14.20 12.33 2.40
CA GLY A 101 15.35 11.42 2.36
C GLY A 101 16.69 12.14 2.23
N SER A 102 16.77 13.43 2.59
CA SER A 102 17.95 14.28 2.37
C SER A 102 18.79 14.54 3.63
N CYS A 103 18.39 14.02 4.80
CA CYS A 103 19.21 14.08 6.00
C CYS A 103 20.42 13.14 5.96
N ILE A 104 21.33 13.32 6.92
CA ILE A 104 22.40 12.35 7.17
C ILE A 104 21.84 11.03 7.72
N ARG A 105 22.56 9.93 7.48
CA ARG A 105 22.16 8.57 7.88
C ARG A 105 21.86 8.46 9.38
N GLU A 106 22.64 9.12 10.22
CA GLU A 106 22.52 9.09 11.68
C GLU A 106 21.16 9.63 12.15
N ALA A 107 20.64 10.69 11.51
CA ALA A 107 19.32 11.21 11.83
C ALA A 107 18.23 10.16 11.55
N TYR A 108 18.37 9.38 10.47
CA TYR A 108 17.42 8.31 10.16
C TYR A 108 17.50 7.16 11.14
N GLU A 109 18.70 6.65 11.40
CA GLU A 109 18.92 5.46 12.23
C GLU A 109 18.61 5.68 13.71
N PHE A 110 18.95 6.85 14.26
CA PHE A 110 18.86 7.08 15.71
C PHE A 110 17.62 7.85 16.14
N ASP A 111 17.00 8.63 15.25
CA ASP A 111 15.85 9.47 15.61
C ASP A 111 14.60 9.11 14.79
N VAL A 112 14.66 9.22 13.46
CA VAL A 112 13.47 9.14 12.59
C VAL A 112 12.84 7.75 12.56
N PHE A 113 13.60 6.69 12.29
CA PHE A 113 13.04 5.34 12.28
C PHE A 113 12.49 4.91 13.64
N PRO A 114 13.21 5.11 14.77
CA PRO A 114 12.66 4.84 16.09
C PRO A 114 11.36 5.61 16.39
N MET A 115 11.27 6.90 16.02
CA MET A 115 10.05 7.70 16.23
C MET A 115 8.85 7.16 15.45
N LEU A 116 9.06 6.80 14.18
CA LEU A 116 8.00 6.25 13.33
C LEU A 116 7.59 4.84 13.74
N GLU A 117 8.54 4.00 14.14
CA GLU A 117 8.27 2.65 14.66
C GLU A 117 7.50 2.71 15.98
N GLU A 118 7.83 3.65 16.86
CA GLU A 118 7.04 3.90 18.07
C GLU A 118 5.60 4.31 17.73
N ALA A 119 5.43 5.28 16.83
CA ALA A 119 4.10 5.73 16.41
C ALA A 119 3.27 4.59 15.79
N LEU A 120 3.89 3.77 14.94
CA LEU A 120 3.25 2.60 14.34
C LEU A 120 2.89 1.54 15.40
N SER A 121 3.78 1.29 16.37
CA SER A 121 3.54 0.36 17.47
C SER A 121 2.37 0.80 18.35
N ILE A 122 2.28 2.10 18.66
CA ILE A 122 1.13 2.69 19.37
C ILE A 122 -0.16 2.47 18.59
N ALA A 123 -0.17 2.79 17.29
CA ALA A 123 -1.35 2.63 16.43
C ALA A 123 -1.83 1.17 16.38
N ASN A 124 -0.92 0.22 16.11
CA ASN A 124 -1.25 -1.20 16.02
C ASN A 124 -1.79 -1.73 17.35
N ARG A 125 -1.13 -1.42 18.47
CA ARG A 125 -1.57 -1.87 19.80
C ARG A 125 -2.97 -1.35 20.14
N ILE A 126 -3.25 -0.07 19.90
CA ILE A 126 -4.56 0.51 20.18
C ILE A 126 -5.62 -0.08 19.24
N SER A 127 -5.30 -0.28 17.95
CA SER A 127 -6.18 -0.94 16.98
C SER A 127 -6.55 -2.36 17.42
N ASP A 128 -5.57 -3.16 17.84
CA ASP A 128 -5.80 -4.53 18.31
C ASP A 128 -6.67 -4.56 19.57
N LEU A 129 -6.38 -3.71 20.56
CA LEU A 129 -7.20 -3.61 21.77
C LEU A 129 -8.63 -3.16 21.46
N SER A 130 -8.79 -2.21 20.53
CA SER A 130 -10.09 -1.67 20.13
C SER A 130 -10.94 -2.71 19.41
N THR A 131 -10.34 -3.43 18.47
CA THR A 131 -11.03 -4.51 17.73
C THR A 131 -11.39 -5.67 18.64
N GLN A 132 -10.51 -6.09 19.57
CA GLN A 132 -10.81 -7.11 20.57
C GLN A 132 -11.95 -6.69 21.51
N SER A 133 -11.91 -5.43 21.96
CA SER A 133 -12.94 -4.86 22.85
C SER A 133 -14.31 -4.86 22.18
N MET A 134 -14.40 -4.42 20.93
CA MET A 134 -15.63 -4.48 20.14
C MET A 134 -16.07 -5.92 19.83
N ALA A 135 -15.13 -6.79 19.43
CA ALA A 135 -15.39 -8.20 19.15
C ALA A 135 -16.03 -8.93 20.33
N SER A 136 -15.65 -8.60 21.58
CA SER A 136 -16.23 -9.18 22.79
C SER A 136 -17.72 -8.91 22.98
N LYS A 137 -18.28 -7.91 22.28
CA LYS A 137 -19.70 -7.53 22.32
C LYS A 137 -20.49 -8.04 21.12
N ILE A 138 -19.83 -8.62 20.12
CA ILE A 138 -20.47 -9.12 18.91
C ILE A 138 -20.92 -10.57 19.15
N ARG A 139 -22.18 -10.85 18.82
CA ARG A 139 -22.74 -12.20 18.92
C ARG A 139 -22.14 -13.08 17.81
N ILE A 140 -21.59 -14.22 18.20
CA ILE A 140 -21.16 -15.29 17.31
C ILE A 140 -22.01 -16.55 17.56
N HIS A 141 -22.21 -17.36 16.54
CA HIS A 141 -23.02 -18.58 16.58
C HIS A 141 -22.16 -19.85 16.48
N LYS A 142 -20.95 -19.76 15.93
CA LYS A 142 -20.01 -20.88 15.84
C LYS A 142 -18.66 -20.56 16.46
N ASP A 143 -18.01 -21.61 16.95
CA ASP A 143 -16.59 -21.57 17.25
C ASP A 143 -15.79 -21.24 15.98
N LYS A 144 -14.60 -20.62 16.15
CA LYS A 144 -13.69 -20.26 15.04
C LYS A 144 -14.26 -19.19 14.08
N SER A 145 -15.19 -18.35 14.55
CA SER A 145 -15.71 -17.20 13.81
C SER A 145 -14.65 -16.13 13.58
N ILE A 146 -14.66 -15.51 12.40
CA ILE A 146 -13.75 -14.42 12.03
C ILE A 146 -14.55 -13.13 11.95
N ILE A 147 -14.11 -12.09 12.64
CA ILE A 147 -14.73 -10.76 12.58
C ILE A 147 -13.79 -9.83 11.83
N VAL A 148 -14.28 -9.20 10.77
CA VAL A 148 -13.51 -8.26 9.96
C VAL A 148 -14.10 -6.87 10.13
N PHE A 149 -13.28 -5.91 10.55
CA PHE A 149 -13.65 -4.51 10.72
C PHE A 149 -13.12 -3.68 9.55
N ASN A 150 -13.89 -2.68 9.12
CA ASN A 150 -13.50 -1.70 8.10
C ASN A 150 -13.38 -0.31 8.73
N PRO A 151 -12.15 0.22 8.93
CA PRO A 151 -11.95 1.57 9.46
C PRO A 151 -12.14 2.68 8.40
N ASN A 152 -12.47 2.35 7.15
CA ASN A 152 -12.69 3.33 6.10
C ASN A 152 -14.10 3.93 6.18
N ALA A 153 -14.24 5.19 5.75
CA ALA A 153 -15.53 5.89 5.64
C ALA A 153 -16.33 5.52 4.38
N PHE A 154 -15.92 4.46 3.67
CA PHE A 154 -16.57 3.91 2.48
C PHE A 154 -16.59 2.38 2.55
N ALA A 155 -17.53 1.77 1.82
CA ALA A 155 -17.64 0.32 1.74
C ALA A 155 -16.43 -0.26 1.00
N VAL A 156 -15.91 -1.39 1.46
CA VAL A 156 -14.75 -2.05 0.86
C VAL A 156 -15.09 -3.47 0.44
N ARG A 157 -14.68 -3.83 -0.78
CA ARG A 157 -14.53 -5.21 -1.21
C ARG A 157 -13.04 -5.53 -1.20
N TYR A 158 -12.59 -6.41 -0.32
CA TYR A 158 -11.15 -6.59 -0.07
C TYR A 158 -10.79 -8.06 0.16
N PRO A 159 -9.61 -8.53 -0.31
CA PRO A 159 -9.13 -9.85 -0.01
C PRO A 159 -8.56 -9.91 1.42
N VAL A 160 -9.13 -10.77 2.25
CA VAL A 160 -8.68 -11.04 3.61
C VAL A 160 -7.84 -12.30 3.63
N GLU A 161 -6.76 -12.23 4.40
CA GLU A 161 -5.85 -13.35 4.64
C GLU A 161 -5.64 -13.46 6.15
N VAL A 162 -6.03 -14.60 6.74
CA VAL A 162 -5.92 -14.83 8.18
C VAL A 162 -5.19 -16.14 8.48
N ASN A 163 -4.38 -16.13 9.53
CA ASN A 163 -3.76 -17.36 10.03
C ASN A 163 -4.85 -18.30 10.59
N TRP A 164 -4.99 -19.44 9.95
CA TRP A 164 -5.89 -20.52 10.33
C TRP A 164 -5.11 -21.57 11.10
N ILE A 165 -5.38 -21.63 12.41
CA ILE A 165 -4.64 -22.47 13.36
C ILE A 165 -5.32 -23.83 13.62
N TRP A 166 -6.46 -24.08 12.98
CA TRP A 166 -7.25 -25.31 13.16
C TRP A 166 -6.99 -26.30 12.03
N GLN A 167 -6.95 -27.59 12.36
CA GLN A 167 -6.69 -28.65 11.39
C GLN A 167 -7.79 -28.82 10.34
N GLU A 168 -9.04 -28.53 10.72
CA GLU A 168 -10.18 -28.57 9.80
C GLU A 168 -10.21 -27.29 8.97
N HIS A 169 -10.13 -27.43 7.66
CA HIS A 169 -10.17 -26.31 6.73
C HIS A 169 -11.57 -26.16 6.15
N PRO A 170 -12.25 -25.00 6.34
CA PRO A 170 -13.49 -24.74 5.64
C PRO A 170 -13.22 -24.49 4.15
N GLU A 171 -14.14 -24.95 3.30
CA GLU A 171 -14.19 -24.59 1.87
C GLU A 171 -15.02 -23.31 1.63
N SER A 172 -15.87 -22.97 2.60
CA SER A 172 -16.68 -21.75 2.56
C SER A 172 -17.03 -21.25 3.96
N LEU A 173 -17.32 -19.96 4.03
CA LEU A 173 -17.80 -19.25 5.21
C LEU A 173 -19.23 -18.76 4.97
N SER A 174 -20.02 -18.61 6.02
CA SER A 174 -21.25 -17.81 6.02
C SER A 174 -20.89 -16.40 6.46
N ASP A 175 -21.38 -15.38 5.76
CA ASP A 175 -21.38 -14.01 6.28
C ASP A 175 -22.50 -13.79 7.31
N GLY A 176 -22.53 -12.60 7.93
CA GLY A 176 -23.52 -12.22 8.94
C GLY A 176 -24.96 -12.07 8.42
N MET A 177 -25.16 -12.09 7.10
CA MET A 177 -26.46 -12.07 6.43
C MET A 177 -26.90 -13.46 5.93
N GLY A 178 -26.08 -14.50 6.17
CA GLY A 178 -26.32 -15.86 5.69
C GLY A 178 -25.86 -16.13 4.25
N GLY A 179 -25.18 -15.18 3.62
CA GLY A 179 -24.53 -15.34 2.32
C GLY A 179 -23.33 -16.28 2.39
N ARG A 180 -23.10 -17.05 1.33
CA ARG A 180 -21.96 -17.97 1.25
C ARG A 180 -20.77 -17.26 0.62
N VAL A 181 -19.64 -17.28 1.31
CA VAL A 181 -18.35 -16.76 0.83
C VAL A 181 -17.38 -17.92 0.62
N GLN A 182 -16.83 -18.03 -0.58
CA GLN A 182 -15.82 -19.05 -0.86
C GLN A 182 -14.50 -18.68 -0.20
N CYS A 183 -13.82 -19.67 0.38
CA CYS A 183 -12.48 -19.51 0.91
C CYS A 183 -11.54 -20.57 0.35
N GLN A 184 -10.24 -20.31 0.44
CA GLN A 184 -9.22 -21.28 0.07
C GLN A 184 -8.07 -21.24 1.06
N ILE A 185 -7.35 -22.36 1.15
CA ILE A 185 -6.11 -22.42 1.90
C ILE A 185 -4.95 -22.00 1.00
N GLY A 186 -4.26 -20.93 1.41
CA GLY A 186 -3.01 -20.46 0.83
C GLY A 186 -1.80 -20.91 1.65
N GLU A 187 -0.61 -20.62 1.13
CA GLU A 187 0.64 -20.82 1.86
C GLU A 187 0.67 -19.92 3.10
N ALA A 188 0.98 -20.48 4.28
CA ALA A 188 1.02 -19.72 5.52
C ALA A 188 2.16 -18.70 5.52
N SER A 189 1.91 -17.48 6.04
CA SER A 189 2.98 -16.53 6.33
C SER A 189 3.78 -16.91 7.58
N ALA A 190 3.25 -17.80 8.43
CA ALA A 190 3.86 -18.25 9.66
C ALA A 190 4.83 -19.42 9.43
N LEU A 191 6.00 -19.37 10.06
CA LEU A 191 7.02 -20.43 10.03
C LEU A 191 6.68 -21.63 10.95
N SER A 192 5.60 -21.56 11.72
CA SER A 192 5.18 -22.62 12.63
C SER A 192 4.42 -23.72 11.89
N GLN A 193 4.83 -24.97 12.10
CA GLN A 193 4.14 -26.13 11.52
C GLN A 193 2.68 -26.21 11.98
N GLY A 194 1.77 -26.52 11.05
CA GLY A 194 0.35 -26.69 11.32
C GLY A 194 -0.50 -25.42 11.23
N ILE A 195 0.09 -24.26 10.91
CA ILE A 195 -0.65 -23.04 10.58
C ILE A 195 -0.83 -22.99 9.05
N SER A 196 -2.04 -22.67 8.62
CA SER A 196 -2.38 -22.42 7.21
C SER A 196 -2.89 -21.00 7.04
N SER A 197 -2.86 -20.47 5.82
CA SER A 197 -3.48 -19.18 5.54
C SER A 197 -4.88 -19.38 4.96
N LEU A 198 -5.93 -18.83 5.57
CA LEU A 198 -7.27 -18.84 5.00
C LEU A 198 -7.51 -17.54 4.23
N VAL A 199 -7.81 -17.67 2.94
CA VAL A 199 -7.95 -16.55 2.00
C VAL A 199 -9.38 -16.49 1.48
N PHE A 200 -10.00 -15.32 1.54
CA PHE A 200 -11.36 -15.08 1.05
C PHE A 200 -11.55 -13.59 0.73
N VAL A 201 -12.54 -13.26 -0.12
CA VAL A 201 -12.90 -11.87 -0.43
C VAL A 201 -14.12 -11.48 0.39
N VAL A 202 -14.08 -10.31 1.01
CA VAL A 202 -15.16 -9.81 1.87
C VAL A 202 -15.73 -8.51 1.35
N ASP A 203 -17.01 -8.28 1.62
CA ASP A 203 -17.66 -6.98 1.51
C ASP A 203 -17.96 -6.46 2.94
N ILE A 204 -17.40 -5.30 3.30
CA ILE A 204 -17.55 -4.71 4.64
C ILE A 204 -18.07 -3.26 4.51
N PRO A 205 -19.14 -2.88 5.24
CA PRO A 205 -19.69 -1.53 5.18
C PRO A 205 -18.72 -0.48 5.75
N PRO A 206 -18.92 0.82 5.44
CA PRO A 206 -18.15 1.92 6.02
C PRO A 206 -18.18 1.89 7.55
N LEU A 207 -17.03 2.06 8.21
CA LEU A 207 -16.91 2.13 9.68
C LEU A 207 -17.65 0.99 10.40
N GLY A 208 -17.71 -0.18 9.78
CA GLY A 208 -18.52 -1.30 10.23
C GLY A 208 -17.73 -2.60 10.29
N TYR A 209 -18.45 -3.71 10.47
CA TYR A 209 -17.87 -5.04 10.52
C TYR A 209 -18.79 -6.07 9.85
N ASN A 210 -18.24 -7.24 9.60
CA ASN A 210 -19.00 -8.44 9.26
C ASN A 210 -18.40 -9.66 9.99
N VAL A 211 -19.24 -10.67 10.23
CA VAL A 211 -18.86 -11.92 10.91
C VAL A 211 -18.89 -13.04 9.89
N PHE A 212 -17.80 -13.81 9.82
CA PHE A 212 -17.64 -14.93 8.92
C PHE A 212 -17.49 -16.22 9.71
N GLU A 213 -18.38 -17.18 9.50
CA GLU A 213 -18.42 -18.42 10.25
C GLU A 213 -18.18 -19.64 9.35
N PRO A 214 -17.34 -20.61 9.75
CA PRO A 214 -17.11 -21.82 8.97
C PRO A 214 -18.39 -22.59 8.65
N LEU A 215 -18.58 -22.95 7.39
CA LEU A 215 -19.62 -23.88 6.96
C LEU A 215 -19.06 -25.31 6.95
N ALA A 216 -19.88 -26.26 7.38
CA ALA A 216 -19.53 -27.68 7.24
C ALA A 216 -19.37 -28.02 5.76
N ALA A 217 -18.41 -28.88 5.44
CA ALA A 217 -18.17 -29.36 4.08
C ALA A 217 -19.41 -30.10 3.57
N ASN A 218 -20.28 -29.39 2.85
CA ASN A 218 -21.37 -29.98 2.08
C ASN A 218 -21.05 -29.80 0.60
N GLN A 219 -21.23 -30.90 -0.14
CA GLN A 219 -20.88 -31.13 -1.56
C GLN A 219 -21.65 -30.24 -2.57
N VAL A 220 -22.08 -29.04 -2.20
CA VAL A 220 -22.54 -28.07 -3.18
C VAL A 220 -21.30 -27.38 -3.73
N ASP A 221 -20.75 -28.05 -4.74
CA ASP A 221 -19.67 -27.62 -5.58
C ASP A 221 -20.15 -26.47 -6.47
N ASP A 222 -20.28 -25.28 -5.87
CA ASP A 222 -20.38 -24.03 -6.61
C ASP A 222 -18.96 -23.48 -6.82
N ARG A 223 -18.04 -24.34 -7.29
CA ARG A 223 -16.77 -23.94 -7.90
C ARG A 223 -17.14 -23.11 -9.13
N GLY A 224 -17.52 -21.87 -8.91
CA GLY A 224 -17.62 -20.89 -9.99
C GLY A 224 -16.28 -20.90 -10.68
N GLU A 225 -16.25 -21.35 -11.93
CA GLU A 225 -15.08 -21.33 -12.83
C GLU A 225 -14.74 -19.87 -13.20
N ASN A 226 -14.64 -19.02 -12.19
CA ASN A 226 -14.48 -17.58 -12.32
C ASN A 226 -13.00 -17.18 -12.32
N LEU A 227 -12.08 -18.14 -12.16
CA LEU A 227 -10.64 -17.92 -12.20
C LEU A 227 -9.92 -19.03 -12.95
N ILE A 228 -9.25 -18.64 -14.03
CA ILE A 228 -8.40 -19.50 -14.84
C ILE A 228 -6.95 -19.07 -14.62
N VAL A 229 -6.11 -20.02 -14.22
CA VAL A 229 -4.67 -19.81 -14.02
C VAL A 229 -3.93 -20.64 -15.07
N GLY A 230 -3.30 -20.00 -16.03
CA GLY A 230 -2.33 -20.63 -16.93
C GLY A 230 -0.93 -20.58 -16.36
N GLN A 231 0.04 -21.19 -17.06
CA GLN A 231 1.45 -21.00 -16.74
C GLN A 231 1.90 -19.55 -16.98
N PHE A 232 1.34 -18.92 -18.03
CA PHE A 232 1.65 -17.56 -18.48
C PHE A 232 0.41 -16.68 -18.58
N SER A 233 -0.68 -17.04 -17.91
CA SER A 233 -1.93 -16.28 -17.99
C SER A 233 -2.75 -16.35 -16.71
N LEU A 234 -3.53 -15.29 -16.45
CA LEU A 234 -4.50 -15.21 -15.36
C LEU A 234 -5.78 -14.58 -15.94
N GLU A 235 -6.94 -15.19 -15.71
CA GLU A 235 -8.20 -14.66 -16.20
C GLU A 235 -9.32 -14.85 -15.18
N ASN A 236 -10.11 -13.80 -14.98
CA ASN A 236 -11.37 -13.87 -14.24
C ASN A 236 -12.52 -13.27 -15.06
N ARG A 237 -13.65 -12.96 -14.41
CA ARG A 237 -14.80 -12.37 -15.11
C ARG A 237 -14.53 -10.95 -15.67
N TRP A 238 -13.63 -10.18 -15.06
CA TRP A 238 -13.31 -8.80 -15.45
C TRP A 238 -12.05 -8.68 -16.31
N LEU A 239 -10.99 -9.42 -15.94
CA LEU A 239 -9.65 -9.24 -16.48
C LEU A 239 -9.15 -10.48 -17.20
N ARG A 240 -8.37 -10.26 -18.26
CA ARG A 240 -7.48 -11.27 -18.87
C ARG A 240 -6.06 -10.71 -18.92
N ILE A 241 -5.14 -11.41 -18.30
CA ILE A 241 -3.73 -11.08 -18.22
C ILE A 241 -2.94 -12.15 -18.97
N GLN A 242 -2.14 -11.71 -19.93
CA GLN A 242 -1.15 -12.52 -20.62
C GLN A 242 0.23 -12.03 -20.19
N LEU A 243 1.05 -12.96 -19.70
CA LEU A 243 2.44 -12.73 -19.34
C LEU A 243 3.34 -13.19 -20.49
N ASN A 244 4.40 -12.43 -20.74
CA ASN A 244 5.40 -12.78 -21.73
C ASN A 244 6.26 -13.95 -21.23
N GLU A 245 6.36 -15.00 -22.03
CA GLU A 245 7.07 -16.22 -21.63
C GLU A 245 8.59 -16.04 -21.48
N THR A 246 9.15 -15.05 -22.19
CA THR A 246 10.59 -14.81 -22.25
C THR A 246 11.04 -13.85 -21.15
N ASP A 247 10.34 -12.73 -21.01
CA ASP A 247 10.77 -11.66 -20.11
C ASP A 247 9.90 -11.48 -18.86
N GLY A 248 8.84 -12.28 -18.67
CA GLY A 248 7.99 -12.26 -17.47
C GLY A 248 7.08 -11.04 -17.32
N SER A 249 7.16 -10.08 -18.24
CA SER A 249 6.36 -8.86 -18.21
C SER A 249 4.89 -9.11 -18.54
N ILE A 250 4.03 -8.14 -18.27
CA ILE A 250 2.64 -8.16 -18.72
C ILE A 250 2.61 -7.80 -20.20
N GLU A 251 2.58 -8.81 -21.08
CA GLU A 251 2.40 -8.61 -22.52
C GLU A 251 1.09 -7.88 -22.80
N LYS A 252 0.01 -8.31 -22.13
CA LYS A 252 -1.31 -7.71 -22.31
C LYS A 252 -2.20 -7.87 -21.08
N LEU A 253 -2.72 -6.75 -20.57
CA LEU A 253 -3.81 -6.72 -19.59
C LEU A 253 -5.07 -6.18 -20.27
N THR A 254 -6.13 -6.98 -20.33
CA THR A 254 -7.39 -6.64 -21.02
C THR A 254 -8.54 -6.57 -20.04
N LEU A 255 -9.33 -5.51 -20.14
CA LEU A 255 -10.62 -5.39 -19.45
C LEU A 255 -11.72 -5.96 -20.37
N LYS A 256 -12.36 -7.04 -19.93
CA LYS A 256 -13.26 -7.85 -20.78
C LYS A 256 -14.52 -7.11 -21.21
N ASN A 257 -15.06 -6.22 -20.38
CA ASN A 257 -16.26 -5.45 -20.74
C ASN A 257 -15.99 -4.32 -21.75
N ALA A 258 -14.79 -3.75 -21.76
CA ALA A 258 -14.39 -2.67 -22.66
C ALA A 258 -13.78 -3.18 -23.97
N GLY A 259 -13.32 -4.44 -24.01
CA GLY A 259 -12.67 -5.04 -25.18
C GLY A 259 -11.31 -4.42 -25.54
N GLN A 260 -10.79 -3.51 -24.71
CA GLN A 260 -9.53 -2.79 -24.92
C GLN A 260 -8.43 -3.30 -23.97
N ALA A 261 -7.19 -3.33 -24.47
CA ALA A 261 -6.02 -3.54 -23.63
C ALA A 261 -5.77 -2.28 -22.78
N LEU A 262 -5.76 -2.43 -21.46
CA LEU A 262 -5.45 -1.36 -20.50
C LEU A 262 -3.95 -1.14 -20.39
N VAL A 263 -3.17 -2.21 -20.48
CA VAL A 263 -1.71 -2.16 -20.39
C VAL A 263 -1.14 -3.11 -21.44
N LYS A 264 -0.09 -2.66 -22.12
CA LYS A 264 0.77 -3.48 -22.99
C LYS A 264 2.20 -3.30 -22.52
N ASP A 265 2.96 -4.39 -22.45
CA ASP A 265 4.37 -4.38 -22.03
C ASP A 265 4.58 -3.77 -20.62
N GLY A 266 3.70 -4.12 -19.68
CA GLY A 266 3.69 -3.60 -18.31
C GLY A 266 4.50 -4.43 -17.31
N ALA A 267 4.64 -3.91 -16.08
CA ALA A 267 5.42 -4.50 -15.00
C ALA A 267 6.91 -4.74 -15.33
N GLN A 268 7.47 -3.98 -16.28
CA GLN A 268 8.87 -4.10 -16.64
C GLN A 268 9.77 -3.43 -15.61
N ALA A 269 10.74 -4.17 -15.07
CA ALA A 269 11.74 -3.66 -14.14
C ALA A 269 12.95 -3.09 -14.92
N LEU A 270 12.92 -1.78 -15.14
CA LEU A 270 13.96 -1.03 -15.84
C LEU A 270 15.02 -0.52 -14.87
N VAL A 271 16.28 -0.53 -15.31
CA VAL A 271 17.41 0.05 -14.59
C VAL A 271 17.82 1.32 -15.31
N LEU A 272 17.78 2.43 -14.58
CA LEU A 272 18.14 3.75 -15.05
C LEU A 272 19.50 4.16 -14.49
N ASP A 273 20.27 4.90 -15.27
CA ASP A 273 21.45 5.62 -14.78
C ASP A 273 20.98 6.81 -13.96
N ASP A 274 21.45 6.92 -12.72
CA ASP A 274 21.15 8.07 -11.86
C ASP A 274 22.37 8.44 -11.01
N GLU A 275 23.04 9.47 -11.49
CA GLU A 275 24.27 10.00 -10.90
C GLU A 275 24.00 11.25 -10.04
N SER A 276 22.73 11.66 -9.90
CA SER A 276 22.31 12.89 -9.21
C SER A 276 22.38 12.76 -7.67
N ASP A 277 22.26 13.90 -6.98
CA ASP A 277 22.16 13.92 -5.52
C ASP A 277 20.73 13.66 -5.03
N THR A 278 20.51 13.66 -3.72
CA THR A 278 19.18 13.39 -3.13
C THR A 278 18.10 14.40 -3.49
N TRP A 279 18.49 15.59 -3.95
CA TRP A 279 17.54 16.64 -4.34
C TRP A 279 17.26 16.59 -5.84
N SER A 280 18.25 16.22 -6.64
CA SER A 280 18.21 16.22 -8.11
C SER A 280 17.72 17.56 -8.66
N HIS A 281 18.26 18.69 -8.14
CA HIS A 281 17.89 20.02 -8.62
C HIS A 281 18.12 20.15 -10.13
N GLY A 282 17.11 20.63 -10.86
CA GLY A 282 17.15 20.77 -12.32
C GLY A 282 17.03 19.46 -13.10
N VAL A 283 16.82 18.31 -12.43
CA VAL A 283 16.45 17.05 -13.07
C VAL A 283 14.94 16.93 -13.11
N PHE A 284 14.37 16.93 -14.31
CA PHE A 284 12.92 16.87 -14.51
C PHE A 284 12.42 15.47 -14.86
N GLN A 285 13.30 14.59 -15.34
CA GLN A 285 12.96 13.26 -15.81
C GLN A 285 14.10 12.28 -15.52
N PHE A 286 13.72 11.06 -15.14
CA PHE A 286 14.62 9.90 -15.01
C PHE A 286 14.26 8.89 -16.10
N ASP A 287 14.95 8.97 -17.24
CA ASP A 287 14.63 8.25 -18.47
C ASP A 287 15.85 7.58 -19.14
N GLN A 288 17.05 7.72 -18.57
CA GLN A 288 18.27 7.09 -19.09
C GLN A 288 18.31 5.60 -18.77
N VAL A 289 17.59 4.79 -19.54
CA VAL A 289 17.55 3.33 -19.38
C VAL A 289 18.88 2.71 -19.81
N ILE A 290 19.58 2.07 -18.87
CA ILE A 290 20.84 1.35 -19.07
C ILE A 290 20.69 -0.17 -19.00
N GLY A 291 19.51 -0.66 -18.62
CA GLY A 291 19.25 -2.08 -18.56
C GLY A 291 17.84 -2.42 -18.15
N ARG A 292 17.57 -3.73 -18.11
CA ARG A 292 16.35 -4.31 -17.58
C ARG A 292 16.69 -5.60 -16.86
N PHE A 293 15.87 -5.95 -15.89
CA PHE A 293 15.94 -7.25 -15.26
C PHE A 293 15.56 -8.36 -16.24
N SER A 294 16.33 -9.45 -16.23
CA SER A 294 16.04 -10.64 -17.04
C SER A 294 15.27 -11.66 -16.22
N CYS A 295 14.19 -12.20 -16.76
CA CYS A 295 13.43 -13.28 -16.13
C CYS A 295 14.28 -14.56 -16.08
N GLU A 296 14.47 -15.11 -14.88
CA GLU A 296 15.18 -16.37 -14.67
C GLU A 296 14.20 -17.55 -14.58
N LYS A 297 13.02 -17.31 -14.00
CA LYS A 297 12.02 -18.35 -13.76
C LYS A 297 10.64 -17.72 -13.63
N MET A 298 9.64 -18.39 -14.20
CA MET A 298 8.26 -18.13 -13.90
C MET A 298 7.52 -19.41 -13.53
N GLU A 299 6.69 -19.36 -12.49
CA GLU A 299 5.97 -20.51 -11.97
C GLU A 299 4.60 -20.13 -11.40
N VAL A 300 3.65 -21.06 -11.49
CA VAL A 300 2.38 -20.95 -10.77
C VAL A 300 2.63 -21.35 -9.32
N VAL A 301 2.51 -20.39 -8.40
CA VAL A 301 2.71 -20.61 -6.96
C VAL A 301 1.42 -21.05 -6.30
N GLU A 302 0.28 -20.54 -6.77
CA GLU A 302 -1.01 -20.83 -6.19
C GLU A 302 -2.08 -20.98 -7.27
N ARG A 303 -2.91 -22.01 -7.12
CA ARG A 303 -4.07 -22.28 -7.97
C ARG A 303 -5.21 -22.71 -7.08
N GLY A 304 -6.17 -21.81 -6.87
CA GLY A 304 -7.37 -22.09 -6.12
C GLY A 304 -8.59 -21.36 -6.69
N PRO A 305 -9.78 -21.62 -6.16
CA PRO A 305 -11.02 -21.05 -6.66
C PRO A 305 -11.21 -19.57 -6.29
N VAL A 306 -10.50 -19.06 -5.29
CA VAL A 306 -10.56 -17.66 -4.82
C VAL A 306 -9.41 -16.83 -5.37
N ARG A 307 -8.19 -17.38 -5.40
CA ARG A 307 -6.95 -16.66 -5.75
C ARG A 307 -5.98 -17.54 -6.54
N GLY A 308 -5.35 -16.92 -7.52
CA GLY A 308 -4.30 -17.51 -8.35
C GLY A 308 -3.08 -16.61 -8.35
N ILE A 309 -1.90 -17.23 -8.30
CA ILE A 309 -0.62 -16.52 -8.21
C ILE A 309 0.35 -17.10 -9.24
N VAL A 310 0.84 -16.24 -10.13
CA VAL A 310 2.01 -16.52 -10.97
C VAL A 310 3.17 -15.66 -10.47
N ARG A 311 4.30 -16.31 -10.18
CA ARG A 311 5.52 -15.66 -9.68
C ARG A 311 6.58 -15.66 -10.75
N ALA A 312 7.13 -14.49 -11.03
CA ALA A 312 8.32 -14.30 -11.84
C ALA A 312 9.50 -13.87 -10.96
N ARG A 313 10.67 -14.46 -11.23
CA ARG A 313 11.94 -14.11 -10.56
C ARG A 313 12.90 -13.56 -11.59
N TYR A 314 13.56 -12.47 -11.24
CA TYR A 314 14.43 -11.75 -12.15
C TYR A 314 15.77 -11.42 -11.53
N ARG A 315 16.76 -11.18 -12.41
CA ARG A 315 18.10 -10.74 -12.02
C ARG A 315 18.60 -9.61 -12.90
N TYR A 316 19.36 -8.71 -12.29
CA TYR A 316 20.22 -7.74 -12.96
C TYR A 316 21.46 -7.54 -12.10
N GLY A 317 22.65 -7.84 -12.65
CA GLY A 317 23.90 -7.72 -11.88
C GLY A 317 23.87 -8.56 -10.60
N ALA A 318 24.02 -7.90 -9.46
CA ALA A 318 23.97 -8.51 -8.13
C ALA A 318 22.58 -8.42 -7.47
N SER A 319 21.59 -7.85 -8.17
CA SER A 319 20.26 -7.57 -7.64
C SER A 319 19.23 -8.58 -8.12
N THR A 320 18.22 -8.84 -7.30
CA THR A 320 17.12 -9.76 -7.64
C THR A 320 15.76 -9.14 -7.38
N ILE A 321 14.76 -9.56 -8.16
CA ILE A 321 13.36 -9.17 -7.99
C ILE A 321 12.49 -10.43 -7.99
N LYS A 322 11.51 -10.47 -7.09
CA LYS A 322 10.40 -11.43 -7.11
C LYS A 322 9.10 -10.65 -7.32
N GLN A 323 8.40 -10.91 -8.42
CA GLN A 323 7.07 -10.35 -8.68
C GLN A 323 6.01 -11.44 -8.60
N ASP A 324 5.00 -11.23 -7.77
CA ASP A 324 3.80 -12.07 -7.71
C ASP A 324 2.65 -11.34 -8.38
N PHE A 325 2.17 -11.89 -9.49
CA PHE A 325 0.93 -11.49 -10.15
C PHE A 325 -0.22 -12.25 -9.52
N VAL A 326 -1.02 -11.55 -8.72
CA VAL A 326 -2.10 -12.13 -7.92
C VAL A 326 -3.43 -11.68 -8.49
N LEU A 327 -4.24 -12.63 -8.94
CA LEU A 327 -5.61 -12.40 -9.40
C LEU A 327 -6.58 -13.13 -8.49
N TYR A 328 -7.59 -12.40 -8.02
CA TYR A 328 -8.71 -12.97 -7.28
C TYR A 328 -9.89 -13.23 -8.22
N ALA A 329 -10.65 -14.29 -7.99
CA ALA A 329 -11.84 -14.62 -8.78
C ALA A 329 -12.90 -13.51 -8.76
N ASP A 330 -12.91 -12.73 -7.66
CA ASP A 330 -13.98 -11.81 -7.27
C ASP A 330 -13.55 -10.34 -7.18
N LEU A 331 -12.37 -9.98 -7.73
CA LEU A 331 -11.88 -8.60 -7.80
C LEU A 331 -11.53 -8.21 -9.23
N ASP A 332 -11.69 -6.92 -9.54
CA ASP A 332 -11.52 -6.33 -10.88
C ASP A 332 -10.14 -5.71 -11.12
N TYR A 333 -9.17 -5.98 -10.23
CA TYR A 333 -7.79 -5.51 -10.33
C TYR A 333 -6.79 -6.66 -10.22
N LEU A 334 -5.63 -6.48 -10.85
CA LEU A 334 -4.45 -7.34 -10.68
C LEU A 334 -3.56 -6.73 -9.60
N LEU A 335 -3.17 -7.52 -8.60
CA LEU A 335 -2.13 -7.12 -7.66
C LEU A 335 -0.77 -7.58 -8.20
N CYS A 336 0.17 -6.64 -8.31
CA CYS A 336 1.58 -6.94 -8.56
C CYS A 336 2.35 -6.69 -7.26
N LYS A 337 2.67 -7.77 -6.53
CA LYS A 337 3.51 -7.67 -5.32
C LYS A 337 4.96 -7.81 -5.73
N VAL A 338 5.82 -6.90 -5.29
CA VAL A 338 7.22 -6.85 -5.71
C VAL A 338 8.12 -6.85 -4.48
N ASP A 339 8.95 -7.86 -4.37
CA ASP A 339 10.05 -7.93 -3.40
C ASP A 339 11.36 -7.74 -4.14
N ILE A 340 12.20 -6.83 -3.64
CA ILE A 340 13.44 -6.41 -4.31
C ILE A 340 14.59 -6.59 -3.33
N ASP A 341 15.66 -7.23 -3.79
CA ASP A 341 16.96 -7.23 -3.14
C ASP A 341 17.93 -6.43 -4.03
N TRP A 342 18.18 -5.17 -3.64
CA TRP A 342 18.87 -4.18 -4.47
C TRP A 342 20.30 -3.95 -4.02
N HIS A 343 21.26 -4.22 -4.92
CA HIS A 343 22.70 -4.10 -4.69
C HIS A 343 23.41 -3.18 -5.70
N GLU A 344 22.66 -2.50 -6.56
CA GLU A 344 23.26 -1.57 -7.53
C GLU A 344 23.46 -0.17 -6.94
N LYS A 345 24.63 0.42 -7.17
CA LYS A 345 24.98 1.78 -6.72
C LYS A 345 24.79 2.78 -7.86
N ARG A 346 24.30 3.98 -7.54
CA ARG A 346 24.10 5.11 -8.49
C ARG A 346 23.27 4.71 -9.71
N LYS A 347 22.21 3.93 -9.44
CA LYS A 347 21.22 3.49 -10.41
C LYS A 347 19.86 3.56 -9.74
N MET A 348 18.84 3.74 -10.56
CA MET A 348 17.45 3.74 -10.13
C MET A 348 16.71 2.54 -10.73
N LEU A 349 15.85 1.91 -9.92
CA LEU A 349 14.89 0.91 -10.38
C LEU A 349 13.56 1.58 -10.68
N LYS A 350 13.03 1.38 -11.89
CA LYS A 350 11.69 1.83 -12.28
C LYS A 350 10.85 0.64 -12.72
N LEU A 351 9.74 0.41 -12.03
CA LEU A 351 8.71 -0.53 -12.47
C LEU A 351 7.75 0.19 -13.41
N MET A 352 7.75 -0.21 -14.68
CA MET A 352 7.15 0.54 -15.77
C MET A 352 5.84 -0.11 -16.23
N PHE A 353 4.80 0.72 -16.38
CA PHE A 353 3.49 0.34 -16.93
C PHE A 353 3.10 1.37 -18.01
N PRO A 354 3.17 1.02 -19.30
CA PRO A 354 2.66 1.87 -20.37
C PRO A 354 1.13 1.86 -20.31
N VAL A 355 0.52 3.04 -20.13
CA VAL A 355 -0.93 3.23 -20.14
C VAL A 355 -1.35 3.95 -21.41
#